data_AF-A0A1Q6V9H0-F1
#
_entry.id   AF-A0A1Q6V9H0-F1
#
_cell.length_a   1.000
_cell.length_b   1.000
_cell.length_c   1.000
_cell.angle_alpha   90.00
_cell.angle_beta   90.00
_cell.angle_gamma   90.00
#
_symmetry.space_group_name_H-M   'P 1'
#
loop_
_entity.id
_entity.type
_entity.pdbx_description
1 polymer ?
#
loop_
_entity_poly.entity_id
_entity_poly.type
_entity_poly.pdbx_seq_one_letter_code
_entity_poly.pdbx_strand_id
1 'polypeptide(L)'
;MWQNVPPYYPLLGLFGGYALVMFFNPVRHAMADGFRCVGRYNRIWITFALLGFGYFVFQFVTFTPIRSWSDFDLGKIASISQWYWPRFTDIWRETPLPALEGVAGIFDNATTTYPLSVVAAVFMLVNWRGLHGALVRALRKRYGFWGYLVYLILLLSALASLLKPIVFWQLPEWSGLVPAAGLLRISATVDAIAFVFEYLLGVYIQVYLITVCLAWIKGVSFEEGELFRFAMRRFSYVLEWAGIVVAVSTLIVRLPLVLAYFTNIPGVLDYLPIARVLMSGLIIAFCSVQISLALHNETLIEAMRAHAQFVRQNGGRLGWFLIICGVHFFGIMICDAVMRGAIADRLGALFLWKLSFAFLRGLLTGWLLASWVCLFRQCESGRINQEKWIQY
;
A
#
# COMPACT_ATOMS: atom_id res chain seq x y z
N MET A 1 -16.00 -18.99 -25.50
CA MET A 1 -15.93 -20.38 -24.97
C MET A 1 -16.18 -20.51 -23.46
N TRP A 2 -16.20 -19.44 -22.66
CA TRP A 2 -16.37 -19.50 -21.18
C TRP A 2 -17.80 -19.28 -20.67
N GLN A 3 -18.81 -19.22 -21.55
CA GLN A 3 -20.18 -18.84 -21.16
C GLN A 3 -21.02 -19.97 -20.57
N ASN A 4 -20.62 -21.23 -20.75
CA ASN A 4 -21.41 -22.42 -20.33
C ASN A 4 -20.76 -23.27 -19.24
N VAL A 5 -19.70 -22.77 -18.57
CA VAL A 5 -19.08 -23.51 -17.47
C VAL A 5 -19.93 -23.30 -16.21
N PRO A 6 -20.40 -24.37 -15.54
CA PRO A 6 -21.13 -24.24 -14.29
C PRO A 6 -20.34 -23.38 -13.29
N PRO A 7 -21.00 -22.47 -12.55
CA PRO A 7 -20.33 -21.44 -11.74
C PRO A 7 -19.38 -21.98 -10.67
N TYR A 8 -19.45 -23.28 -10.38
CA TYR A 8 -18.65 -23.98 -9.38
C TYR A 8 -17.25 -24.37 -9.87
N TYR A 9 -17.04 -24.63 -11.17
CA TYR A 9 -15.74 -25.11 -11.69
C TYR A 9 -14.61 -24.07 -11.57
N PRO A 10 -14.83 -22.77 -11.86
CA PRO A 10 -13.79 -21.76 -11.64
C PRO A 10 -13.39 -21.64 -10.17
N LEU A 11 -14.35 -21.78 -9.25
CA LEU A 11 -14.10 -21.75 -7.81
C LEU A 11 -13.30 -22.99 -7.36
N LEU A 12 -13.69 -24.18 -7.81
CA LEU A 12 -12.95 -25.42 -7.53
C LEU A 12 -11.52 -25.37 -8.07
N GLY A 13 -11.32 -24.82 -9.27
CA GLY A 13 -9.99 -24.58 -9.82
C GLY A 13 -9.15 -23.61 -8.99
N LEU A 14 -9.78 -22.54 -8.49
CA LEU A 14 -9.12 -21.54 -7.64
C LEU A 14 -8.73 -22.12 -6.27
N PHE A 15 -9.63 -22.86 -5.61
CA PHE A 15 -9.33 -23.53 -4.35
C PHE A 15 -8.32 -24.66 -4.52
N GLY A 16 -8.42 -25.46 -5.59
CA GLY A 16 -7.44 -26.50 -5.90
C GLY A 16 -6.05 -25.94 -6.19
N GLY A 17 -5.98 -24.86 -6.99
CA GLY A 17 -4.74 -24.13 -7.25
C GLY A 17 -4.14 -23.52 -5.99
N TYR A 18 -4.96 -22.90 -5.14
CA TYR A 18 -4.54 -22.37 -3.84
C TYR A 18 -3.94 -23.47 -2.95
N ALA A 19 -4.64 -24.60 -2.82
CA ALA A 19 -4.18 -25.73 -2.03
C ALA A 19 -2.84 -26.27 -2.53
N LEU A 20 -2.67 -26.40 -3.86
CA LEU A 20 -1.42 -26.83 -4.47
C LEU A 20 -0.28 -25.85 -4.17
N VAL A 21 -0.50 -24.55 -4.37
CA VAL A 21 0.50 -23.50 -4.07
C VAL A 21 0.93 -23.55 -2.60
N MET A 22 -0.03 -23.70 -1.68
CA MET A 22 0.27 -23.74 -0.24
C MET A 22 0.97 -25.04 0.18
N PHE A 23 0.65 -26.17 -0.45
CA PHE A 23 1.27 -27.46 -0.12
C PHE A 23 2.73 -27.56 -0.59
N PHE A 24 3.02 -27.09 -1.80
CA PHE A 24 4.37 -27.13 -2.38
C PHE A 24 5.22 -25.90 -2.07
N ASN A 25 4.76 -25.03 -1.17
CA ASN A 25 5.39 -23.76 -0.84
C ASN A 25 6.78 -23.95 -0.18
N PRO A 26 7.90 -23.62 -0.88
CA PRO A 26 9.23 -23.71 -0.29
C PRO A 26 9.53 -22.56 0.68
N VAL A 27 8.73 -21.49 0.69
CA VAL A 27 8.84 -20.34 1.60
C VAL A 27 7.91 -20.45 2.81
N ARG A 28 7.35 -21.64 3.08
CA ARG A 28 6.43 -21.89 4.22
C ARG A 28 6.98 -21.46 5.58
N HIS A 29 8.29 -21.59 5.81
CA HIS A 29 8.90 -21.21 7.07
C HIS A 29 8.92 -19.68 7.24
N ALA A 30 9.31 -18.95 6.21
CA ALA A 30 9.21 -17.48 6.21
C ALA A 30 7.77 -16.99 6.41
N MET A 31 6.79 -17.67 5.82
CA MET A 31 5.36 -17.38 6.01
C MET A 31 4.90 -17.61 7.45
N ALA A 32 5.29 -18.74 8.05
CA ALA A 32 4.96 -19.07 9.43
C ALA A 32 5.62 -18.08 10.41
N ASP A 33 6.89 -17.74 10.18
CA ASP A 33 7.63 -16.77 10.99
C ASP A 33 7.03 -15.37 10.85
N GLY A 34 6.61 -14.98 9.64
CA GLY A 34 5.84 -13.75 9.43
C GLY A 34 4.56 -13.72 10.26
N PHE A 35 3.82 -14.84 10.33
CA PHE A 35 2.60 -14.94 11.13
C PHE A 35 2.88 -14.83 12.63
N ARG A 36 3.94 -15.49 13.11
CA ARG A 36 4.42 -15.37 14.50
C ARG A 36 4.83 -13.93 14.84
N CYS A 37 5.51 -13.26 13.91
CA CYS A 37 5.90 -11.86 14.06
C CYS A 37 4.69 -10.94 14.20
N VAL A 38 3.68 -11.10 13.34
CA VAL A 38 2.43 -10.34 13.38
C VAL A 38 1.63 -10.63 14.65
N GLY A 39 1.56 -11.89 15.09
CA GLY A 39 0.90 -12.26 16.34
C GLY A 39 1.60 -11.72 17.59
N ARG A 40 2.93 -11.61 17.57
CA ARG A 40 3.72 -11.00 18.65
C ARG A 40 3.60 -9.47 18.65
N TYR A 41 3.65 -8.86 17.47
CA TYR A 41 3.64 -7.42 17.26
C TYR A 41 2.42 -7.00 16.44
N ASN A 42 1.25 -7.01 17.08
CA ASN A 42 -0.04 -6.65 16.47
C ASN A 42 -0.01 -5.30 15.74
N ARG A 43 0.87 -4.37 16.15
CA ARG A 43 1.09 -3.07 15.51
C ARG A 43 1.33 -3.17 14.00
N ILE A 44 1.95 -4.25 13.51
CA ILE A 44 2.29 -4.41 12.09
C ILE A 44 1.02 -4.39 11.24
N TRP A 45 0.06 -5.24 11.56
CA TRP A 45 -1.19 -5.32 10.81
C TRP A 45 -2.17 -4.20 11.19
N ILE A 46 -2.22 -3.80 12.47
CA ILE A 46 -3.09 -2.71 12.93
C ILE A 46 -2.77 -1.41 12.19
N THR A 47 -1.49 -1.11 11.94
CA THR A 47 -1.10 0.10 11.21
C THR A 47 -1.71 0.10 9.80
N PHE A 48 -1.63 -1.01 9.07
CA PHE A 48 -2.25 -1.12 7.75
C PHE A 48 -3.77 -1.08 7.81
N ALA A 49 -4.38 -1.73 8.80
CA ALA A 49 -5.82 -1.73 9.00
C ALA A 49 -6.35 -0.32 9.31
N LEU A 50 -5.66 0.46 10.15
CA LEU A 50 -6.04 1.84 10.48
C LEU A 50 -5.91 2.77 9.27
N LEU A 51 -4.84 2.62 8.47
CA LEU A 51 -4.66 3.38 7.24
C LEU A 51 -5.76 3.05 6.20
N GLY A 52 -6.05 1.76 6.01
CA GLY A 52 -7.14 1.32 5.16
C GLY A 52 -8.51 1.78 5.66
N PHE A 53 -8.74 1.74 6.97
CA PHE A 53 -9.96 2.22 7.61
C PHE A 53 -10.14 3.73 7.42
N GLY A 54 -9.10 4.53 7.65
CA GLY A 54 -9.16 5.98 7.43
C GLY A 54 -9.52 6.32 5.98
N TYR A 55 -8.88 5.64 5.01
CA TYR A 55 -9.20 5.81 3.60
C TYR A 55 -10.65 5.43 3.28
N PHE A 56 -11.11 4.29 3.81
CA PHE A 56 -12.49 3.86 3.67
C PHE A 56 -13.50 4.88 4.21
N VAL A 57 -13.32 5.35 5.45
CA VAL A 57 -14.23 6.32 6.07
C VAL A 57 -14.29 7.60 5.24
N PHE A 58 -13.15 8.12 4.79
CA PHE A 58 -13.12 9.30 3.92
C PHE A 58 -13.87 9.06 2.60
N GLN A 59 -13.59 7.95 1.92
CA GLN A 59 -14.25 7.61 0.65
C GLN A 59 -15.76 7.47 0.85
N PHE A 60 -16.18 6.83 1.94
CA PHE A 60 -17.58 6.63 2.26
C PHE A 60 -18.28 7.96 2.53
N VAL A 61 -17.72 8.82 3.38
CA VAL A 61 -18.31 10.13 3.73
C VAL A 61 -18.34 11.09 2.53
N THR A 62 -17.30 11.09 1.70
CA THR A 62 -17.15 12.08 0.62
C THR A 62 -17.97 11.71 -0.63
N PHE A 63 -18.05 10.42 -0.96
CA PHE A 63 -18.61 9.98 -2.25
C PHE A 63 -19.90 9.16 -2.12
N THR A 64 -20.35 8.85 -0.91
CA THR A 64 -21.63 8.15 -0.72
C THR A 64 -22.74 9.17 -0.49
N PRO A 65 -23.75 9.26 -1.39
CA PRO A 65 -24.87 10.18 -1.22
C PRO A 65 -25.82 9.65 -0.14
N ILE A 66 -25.55 9.96 1.13
CA ILE A 66 -26.45 9.64 2.25
C ILE A 66 -27.59 10.65 2.22
N ARG A 67 -28.80 10.22 1.86
CA ARG A 67 -29.98 11.10 1.78
C ARG A 67 -30.84 10.99 3.04
N SER A 68 -30.86 9.83 3.68
CA SER A 68 -31.70 9.57 4.85
C SER A 68 -31.16 8.43 5.72
N TRP A 69 -31.53 8.40 7.01
CA TRP A 69 -31.19 7.27 7.89
C TRP A 69 -31.85 5.95 7.46
N SER A 70 -32.92 6.00 6.67
CA SER A 70 -33.53 4.83 6.01
C SER A 70 -32.63 4.15 4.97
N ASP A 71 -31.53 4.78 4.56
CA ASP A 71 -30.53 4.16 3.69
C ASP A 71 -29.69 3.10 4.45
N PHE A 72 -29.73 3.11 5.79
CA PHE A 72 -29.09 2.13 6.69
C PHE A 72 -30.06 1.05 7.22
N ASP A 73 -31.15 0.79 6.51
CA ASP A 73 -32.14 -0.21 6.90
C ASP A 73 -31.52 -1.62 7.07
N LEU A 74 -31.52 -2.12 8.32
CA LEU A 74 -31.00 -3.43 8.70
C LEU A 74 -31.83 -4.58 8.08
N GLY A 75 -33.11 -4.36 7.76
CA GLY A 75 -33.96 -5.34 7.10
C GLY A 75 -33.44 -5.73 5.71
N LYS A 76 -32.87 -4.77 4.98
CA LYS A 76 -32.24 -4.99 3.67
C LYS A 76 -30.90 -5.74 3.76
N ILE A 77 -30.27 -5.73 4.92
CA ILE A 77 -29.04 -6.51 5.19
C ILE A 77 -29.39 -7.99 5.37
N ALA A 78 -30.50 -8.28 6.07
CA ALA A 78 -30.93 -9.65 6.38
C ALA A 78 -31.51 -10.42 5.17
N SER A 79 -31.95 -9.73 4.12
CA SER A 79 -32.54 -10.34 2.91
C SER A 79 -31.49 -10.84 1.90
N ILE A 80 -30.57 -11.72 2.33
CA ILE A 80 -29.48 -12.28 1.50
C ILE A 80 -30.01 -12.98 0.24
N SER A 81 -31.21 -13.56 0.30
CA SER A 81 -31.87 -14.21 -0.84
C SER A 81 -32.21 -13.25 -2.00
N GLN A 82 -32.21 -11.95 -1.76
CA GLN A 82 -32.48 -10.90 -2.77
C GLN A 82 -31.20 -10.25 -3.31
N TRP A 83 -30.01 -10.78 -2.97
CA TRP A 83 -28.74 -10.24 -3.43
C TRP A 83 -28.47 -10.62 -4.89
N TYR A 84 -27.88 -9.69 -5.65
CA TYR A 84 -27.54 -9.93 -7.05
C TYR A 84 -26.11 -10.44 -7.16
N TRP A 85 -25.93 -11.74 -7.30
CA TRP A 85 -24.59 -12.32 -7.40
C TRP A 85 -23.97 -12.05 -8.78
N PRO A 86 -22.87 -11.27 -8.87
CA PRO A 86 -22.24 -10.93 -10.14
C PRO A 86 -21.62 -12.16 -10.82
N ARG A 87 -21.48 -12.11 -12.15
CA ARG A 87 -20.83 -13.18 -12.90
C ARG A 87 -19.32 -13.14 -12.68
N PHE A 88 -18.71 -14.32 -12.58
CA PHE A 88 -17.26 -14.45 -12.38
C PHE A 88 -16.44 -13.78 -13.50
N THR A 89 -16.96 -13.75 -14.73
CA THR A 89 -16.31 -13.09 -15.88
C THR A 89 -16.12 -11.60 -15.70
N ASP A 90 -17.05 -10.94 -15.01
CA ASP A 90 -17.03 -9.49 -14.80
C ASP A 90 -16.00 -9.17 -13.72
N ILE A 91 -15.99 -9.95 -12.63
CA ILE A 91 -15.01 -9.89 -11.55
C ILE A 91 -13.59 -10.15 -12.05
N TRP A 92 -13.41 -11.13 -12.94
CA TRP A 92 -12.09 -11.53 -13.44
C TRP A 92 -11.35 -10.40 -14.18
N ARG A 93 -12.09 -9.46 -14.79
CA ARG A 93 -11.49 -8.31 -15.50
C ARG A 93 -11.04 -7.21 -14.57
N GLU A 94 -11.73 -7.02 -13.44
CA GLU A 94 -11.48 -5.91 -12.51
C GLU A 94 -10.44 -6.25 -11.43
N THR A 95 -10.25 -7.53 -11.13
CA THR A 95 -9.41 -8.02 -10.03
C THR A 95 -7.89 -7.97 -10.25
N PRO A 96 -7.34 -8.26 -11.46
CA PRO A 96 -5.89 -8.45 -11.64
C PRO A 96 -5.04 -7.23 -11.29
N LEU A 97 -5.48 -6.03 -11.69
CA LEU A 97 -4.73 -4.79 -11.45
C LEU A 97 -4.66 -4.45 -9.95
N PRO A 98 -5.77 -4.37 -9.19
CA PRO A 98 -5.73 -4.16 -7.74
C PRO A 98 -4.90 -5.23 -7.00
N ALA A 99 -4.93 -6.49 -7.47
CA ALA A 99 -4.12 -7.55 -6.88
C ALA A 99 -2.62 -7.31 -7.11
N LEU A 100 -2.24 -6.95 -8.34
CA LEU A 100 -0.86 -6.62 -8.71
C LEU A 100 -0.32 -5.43 -7.89
N GLU A 101 -1.14 -4.40 -7.69
CA GLU A 101 -0.80 -3.26 -6.83
C GLU A 101 -0.63 -3.66 -5.36
N GLY A 102 -1.45 -4.60 -4.88
CA GLY A 102 -1.28 -5.19 -3.56
C GLY A 102 0.08 -5.86 -3.39
N VAL A 103 0.50 -6.66 -4.40
CA VAL A 103 1.81 -7.31 -4.42
C VAL A 103 2.94 -6.28 -4.45
N ALA A 104 2.87 -5.30 -5.36
CA ALA A 104 3.87 -4.24 -5.47
C ALA A 104 4.00 -3.44 -4.17
N GLY A 105 2.87 -3.15 -3.52
CA GLY A 105 2.83 -2.42 -2.25
C GLY A 105 3.68 -3.05 -1.16
N ILE A 106 3.76 -4.39 -1.09
CA ILE A 106 4.60 -5.10 -0.09
C ILE A 106 6.06 -4.67 -0.13
N PHE A 107 6.56 -4.22 -1.28
CA PHE A 107 7.98 -3.91 -1.48
C PHE A 107 8.34 -2.44 -1.34
N ASP A 108 7.38 -1.53 -1.51
CA ASP A 108 7.68 -0.10 -1.58
C ASP A 108 6.71 0.75 -0.73
N ASN A 109 5.43 0.76 -1.09
CA ASN A 109 4.39 1.47 -0.35
C ASN A 109 3.10 0.64 -0.25
N ALA A 110 2.94 -0.03 0.89
CA ALA A 110 1.91 -1.05 1.09
C ALA A 110 0.49 -0.52 1.32
N THR A 111 0.31 0.79 1.54
CA THR A 111 -1.03 1.34 1.77
C THR A 111 -1.15 2.82 1.41
N THR A 112 -2.37 3.24 1.10
CA THR A 112 -2.72 4.64 0.94
C THR A 112 -2.69 5.33 2.31
N THR A 113 -1.95 6.43 2.42
CA THR A 113 -1.80 7.16 3.67
C THR A 113 -2.84 8.27 3.84
N TYR A 114 -3.42 8.77 2.75
CA TYR A 114 -4.56 9.68 2.78
C TYR A 114 -5.83 8.96 3.30
N PRO A 115 -6.63 9.56 4.19
CA PRO A 115 -6.56 10.94 4.71
C PRO A 115 -5.67 11.13 5.95
N LEU A 116 -5.16 10.04 6.54
CA LEU A 116 -4.37 10.12 7.78
C LEU A 116 -3.02 10.84 7.58
N SER A 117 -2.59 11.05 6.34
CA SER A 117 -1.50 11.95 5.97
C SER A 117 -1.71 13.37 6.51
N VAL A 118 -2.95 13.85 6.65
CA VAL A 118 -3.26 15.16 7.27
C VAL A 118 -2.77 15.20 8.71
N VAL A 119 -3.07 14.16 9.49
CA VAL A 119 -2.64 14.05 10.89
C VAL A 119 -1.11 13.95 10.97
N ALA A 120 -0.51 13.16 10.08
CA ALA A 120 0.94 13.04 10.01
C ALA A 120 1.63 14.37 9.63
N ALA A 121 1.04 15.16 8.72
CA ALA A 121 1.54 16.49 8.36
C ALA A 121 1.50 17.44 9.57
N VAL A 122 0.42 17.45 10.35
CA VAL A 122 0.36 18.20 11.62
C VAL A 122 1.46 17.75 12.59
N PHE A 123 1.64 16.45 12.79
CA PHE A 123 2.70 15.93 13.66
C PHE A 123 4.12 16.28 13.17
N MET A 124 4.34 16.31 11.86
CA MET A 124 5.59 16.77 11.28
C MET A 124 5.82 18.26 11.55
N LEU A 125 4.81 19.12 11.36
CA LEU A 125 4.92 20.56 11.59
C LEU A 125 5.17 20.89 13.07
N VAL A 126 4.50 20.20 13.99
CA VAL A 126 4.65 20.39 15.45
C VAL A 126 5.93 19.74 16.00
N ASN A 127 6.73 19.05 15.16
CA ASN A 127 7.93 18.33 15.58
C ASN A 127 7.66 17.29 16.69
N TRP A 128 6.57 16.53 16.52
CA TRP A 128 6.17 15.50 17.48
C TRP A 128 7.32 14.49 17.72
N ARG A 129 7.63 14.23 19.00
CA ARG A 129 8.75 13.38 19.46
C ARG A 129 10.13 13.74 18.89
N GLY A 130 10.32 14.95 18.39
CA GLY A 130 11.58 15.38 17.78
C GLY A 130 11.84 14.77 16.39
N LEU A 131 10.83 14.19 15.75
CA LEU A 131 10.97 13.50 14.46
C LEU A 131 11.36 14.44 13.32
N HIS A 132 10.78 15.64 13.29
CA HIS A 132 11.14 16.65 12.30
C HIS A 132 12.61 17.04 12.45
N GLY A 133 13.07 17.31 13.67
CA GLY A 133 14.49 17.60 13.91
C GLY A 133 15.41 16.42 13.58
N ALA A 134 14.97 15.18 13.81
CA ALA A 134 15.71 13.98 13.40
C ALA A 134 15.82 13.86 11.87
N LEU A 135 14.73 14.14 11.14
CA LEU A 135 14.69 14.14 9.69
C LEU A 135 15.61 15.19 9.10
N VAL A 136 15.50 16.46 9.54
CA VAL A 136 16.37 17.56 9.05
C VAL A 136 17.84 17.25 9.27
N ARG A 137 18.20 16.73 10.45
CA ARG A 137 19.58 16.32 10.74
C ARG A 137 20.05 15.17 9.86
N ALA A 138 19.20 14.17 9.63
CA ALA A 138 19.53 13.04 8.76
C ALA A 138 19.73 13.50 7.31
N LEU A 139 18.84 14.35 6.79
CA LEU A 139 18.94 14.93 5.45
C LEU A 139 20.20 15.78 5.28
N ARG A 140 20.47 16.68 6.23
CA ARG A 140 21.67 17.52 6.21
C ARG A 140 22.95 16.69 6.26
N LYS A 141 22.99 15.66 7.11
CA LYS A 141 24.17 14.80 7.26
C LYS A 141 24.47 14.01 5.97
N ARG A 142 23.44 13.57 5.25
CA ARG A 142 23.59 12.72 4.06
C ARG A 142 23.74 13.53 2.77
N TYR A 143 22.85 14.49 2.54
CA TYR A 143 22.74 15.21 1.27
C TYR A 143 23.35 16.62 1.31
N GLY A 144 23.88 17.04 2.47
CA GLY A 144 24.47 18.38 2.64
C GLY A 144 23.45 19.47 2.32
N PHE A 145 23.82 20.39 1.42
CA PHE A 145 22.96 21.48 0.96
C PHE A 145 21.67 20.97 0.29
N TRP A 146 21.75 19.92 -0.54
CA TRP A 146 20.59 19.33 -1.21
C TRP A 146 19.56 18.77 -0.22
N GLY A 147 19.98 18.44 1.01
CA GLY A 147 19.08 18.02 2.08
C GLY A 147 18.04 19.09 2.43
N TYR A 148 18.37 20.38 2.32
CA TYR A 148 17.41 21.47 2.54
C TYR A 148 16.38 21.57 1.42
N LEU A 149 16.79 21.34 0.17
CA LEU A 149 15.86 21.34 -0.97
C LEU A 149 14.86 20.19 -0.87
N VAL A 150 15.35 18.98 -0.56
CA VAL A 150 14.48 17.80 -0.33
C VAL A 150 13.51 18.07 0.81
N TYR A 151 13.99 18.67 1.90
CA TYR A 151 13.15 19.05 3.02
C TYR A 151 12.10 20.10 2.65
N LEU A 152 12.45 21.10 1.83
CA LEU A 152 11.50 22.11 1.35
C LEU A 152 10.39 21.48 0.49
N ILE A 153 10.74 20.58 -0.43
CA ILE A 153 9.76 19.82 -1.24
C ILE A 153 8.82 19.02 -0.32
N LEU A 154 9.37 18.37 0.71
CA LEU A 154 8.58 17.62 1.68
C LEU A 154 7.64 18.55 2.47
N LEU A 155 8.10 19.74 2.87
CA LEU A 155 7.28 20.70 3.59
C LEU A 155 6.13 21.23 2.72
N LEU A 156 6.40 21.61 1.48
CA LEU A 156 5.39 22.08 0.53
C LEU A 156 4.35 20.99 0.23
N SER A 157 4.79 19.74 0.08
CA SER A 157 3.88 18.60 -0.11
C SER A 157 3.08 18.24 1.15
N ALA A 158 3.65 18.40 2.34
CA ALA A 158 2.91 18.27 3.60
C ALA A 158 1.81 19.34 3.71
N LEU A 159 2.12 20.59 3.37
CA LEU A 159 1.14 21.67 3.33
C LEU A 159 0.04 21.39 2.30
N ALA A 160 0.37 20.89 1.11
CA ALA A 160 -0.62 20.46 0.12
C ALA A 160 -1.50 19.33 0.64
N SER A 161 -0.95 18.37 1.39
CA SER A 161 -1.73 17.31 2.04
C SER A 161 -2.71 17.85 3.09
N LEU A 162 -2.40 18.95 3.78
CA LEU A 162 -3.34 19.63 4.70
C LEU A 162 -4.46 20.36 3.94
N LEU A 163 -4.15 20.92 2.77
CA LEU A 163 -5.13 21.62 1.93
C LEU A 163 -6.07 20.66 1.19
N LYS A 164 -5.62 19.44 0.89
CA LYS A 164 -6.34 18.46 0.08
C LYS A 164 -7.77 18.18 0.59
N PRO A 165 -8.03 17.86 1.88
CA PRO A 165 -9.40 17.67 2.37
C PRO A 165 -10.29 18.90 2.18
N ILE A 166 -9.74 20.11 2.37
CA ILE A 166 -10.49 21.37 2.20
C ILE A 166 -10.92 21.50 0.74
N VAL A 167 -9.99 21.30 -0.18
CA VAL A 167 -10.27 21.37 -1.63
C VAL A 167 -11.33 20.34 -2.02
N PHE A 168 -11.18 19.08 -1.59
CA PHE A 168 -12.11 18.00 -1.96
C PHE A 168 -13.50 18.13 -1.30
N TRP A 169 -13.56 18.60 -0.05
CA TRP A 169 -14.83 18.83 0.66
C TRP A 169 -15.61 20.01 0.07
N GLN A 170 -14.89 21.06 -0.34
CA GLN A 170 -15.49 22.28 -0.88
C GLN A 170 -15.81 22.20 -2.38
N LEU A 171 -15.43 21.10 -3.07
CA LEU A 171 -15.75 20.89 -4.49
C LEU A 171 -17.24 21.10 -4.84
N PRO A 172 -18.22 20.60 -4.05
CA PRO A 172 -19.64 20.80 -4.34
C PRO A 172 -20.06 22.27 -4.21
N GLU A 173 -19.58 22.99 -3.19
CA GLU A 173 -19.92 24.39 -2.96
C GLU A 173 -19.27 25.32 -3.99
N TRP A 174 -18.00 25.05 -4.34
CA TRP A 174 -17.28 25.86 -5.33
C TRP A 174 -17.74 25.62 -6.76
N SER A 175 -18.43 24.50 -7.04
CA SER A 175 -19.01 24.20 -8.35
C SER A 175 -20.00 25.28 -8.84
N GLY A 176 -20.60 26.03 -7.92
CA GLY A 176 -21.46 27.18 -8.25
C GLY A 176 -20.72 28.51 -8.43
N LEU A 177 -19.44 28.61 -8.04
CA LEU A 177 -18.67 29.86 -7.99
C LEU A 177 -17.51 29.92 -8.99
N VAL A 178 -16.92 28.76 -9.31
CA VAL A 178 -15.75 28.63 -10.17
C VAL A 178 -16.07 27.70 -11.34
N PRO A 179 -15.63 27.99 -12.57
CA PRO A 179 -15.81 27.06 -13.69
C PRO A 179 -15.28 25.67 -13.33
N ALA A 180 -16.03 24.61 -13.68
CA ALA A 180 -15.67 23.23 -13.36
C ALA A 180 -14.24 22.85 -13.79
N ALA A 181 -13.77 23.36 -14.93
CA ALA A 181 -12.39 23.17 -15.38
C ALA A 181 -11.35 23.77 -14.43
N GLY A 182 -11.62 24.94 -13.85
CA GLY A 182 -10.75 25.57 -12.84
C GLY A 182 -10.65 24.74 -11.57
N LEU A 183 -11.79 24.19 -11.10
CA LEU A 183 -11.83 23.32 -9.92
C LEU A 183 -11.05 22.04 -10.12
N LEU A 184 -11.22 21.37 -11.27
CA LEU A 184 -10.50 20.15 -11.60
C LEU A 184 -8.98 20.38 -11.68
N ARG A 185 -8.55 21.53 -12.22
CA ARG A 185 -7.12 21.92 -12.24
C ARG A 185 -6.56 22.11 -10.85
N ILE A 186 -7.27 22.80 -9.96
CA ILE A 186 -6.85 23.03 -8.58
C ILE A 186 -6.78 21.69 -7.84
N SER A 187 -7.83 20.86 -7.90
CA SER A 187 -7.86 19.57 -7.22
C SER A 187 -6.77 18.63 -7.72
N ALA A 188 -6.54 18.56 -9.03
CA ALA A 188 -5.49 17.72 -9.62
C ALA A 188 -4.08 18.19 -9.21
N THR A 189 -3.86 19.51 -9.16
CA THR A 189 -2.57 20.08 -8.75
C THR A 189 -2.28 19.80 -7.28
N VAL A 190 -3.26 20.05 -6.40
CA VAL A 190 -3.12 19.78 -4.96
C VAL A 190 -2.94 18.29 -4.70
N ASP A 191 -3.69 17.42 -5.38
CA ASP A 191 -3.52 15.97 -5.29
C ASP A 191 -2.12 15.51 -5.73
N ALA A 192 -1.61 16.04 -6.84
CA ALA A 192 -0.28 15.70 -7.35
C ALA A 192 0.85 16.15 -6.39
N ILE A 193 0.73 17.34 -5.79
CA ILE A 193 1.73 17.83 -4.83
C ILE A 193 1.63 17.08 -3.50
N ALA A 194 0.41 16.84 -2.99
CA ALA A 194 0.18 16.09 -1.75
C ALA A 194 0.67 14.63 -1.86
N PHE A 195 0.57 14.03 -3.05
CA PHE A 195 1.03 12.67 -3.33
C PHE A 195 2.49 12.45 -2.92
N VAL A 196 3.38 13.43 -3.10
CA VAL A 196 4.79 13.31 -2.72
C VAL A 196 4.93 13.03 -1.22
N PHE A 197 4.23 13.81 -0.39
CA PHE A 197 4.24 13.61 1.06
C PHE A 197 3.57 12.31 1.48
N GLU A 198 2.40 12.02 0.89
CA GLU A 198 1.64 10.79 1.15
C GLU A 198 2.47 9.53 0.85
N TYR A 199 3.21 9.55 -0.25
CA TYR A 199 4.08 8.44 -0.65
C TYR A 199 5.25 8.27 0.31
N LEU A 200 5.98 9.35 0.59
CA LEU A 200 7.14 9.32 1.48
C LEU A 200 6.75 8.93 2.91
N LEU A 201 5.58 9.33 3.37
CA LEU A 201 5.00 8.88 4.63
C LEU A 201 4.73 7.37 4.62
N GLY A 202 4.17 6.85 3.52
CA GLY A 202 3.92 5.41 3.35
C GLY A 202 5.20 4.59 3.42
N VAL A 203 6.23 5.02 2.68
CA VAL A 203 7.57 4.43 2.72
C VAL A 203 8.17 4.52 4.13
N TYR A 204 8.06 5.66 4.81
CA TYR A 204 8.54 5.81 6.18
C TYR A 204 7.87 4.82 7.15
N ILE A 205 6.54 4.69 7.08
CA ILE A 205 5.78 3.73 7.88
C ILE A 205 6.25 2.31 7.58
N GLN A 206 6.44 1.96 6.31
CA GLN A 206 6.91 0.65 5.91
C GLN A 206 8.33 0.36 6.40
N VAL A 207 9.27 1.31 6.32
CA VAL A 207 10.60 1.20 6.91
C VAL A 207 10.51 0.97 8.42
N TYR A 208 9.65 1.71 9.12
CA TYR A 208 9.39 1.48 10.54
C TYR A 208 8.90 0.05 10.81
N LEU A 209 7.91 -0.44 10.05
CA LEU A 209 7.40 -1.80 10.21
C LEU A 209 8.45 -2.88 9.88
N ILE A 210 9.29 -2.65 8.87
CA ILE A 210 10.45 -3.51 8.60
C ILE A 210 11.39 -3.55 9.82
N THR A 211 11.65 -2.41 10.45
CA THR A 211 12.49 -2.38 11.67
C THR A 211 11.86 -3.08 12.87
N VAL A 212 10.52 -3.06 13.00
CA VAL A 212 9.80 -3.88 14.00
C VAL A 212 10.03 -5.37 13.74
N CYS A 213 9.86 -5.81 12.48
CA CYS A 213 10.09 -7.20 12.09
C CYS A 213 11.53 -7.64 12.37
N LEU A 214 12.52 -6.79 12.09
CA LEU A 214 13.92 -7.09 12.41
C LEU A 214 14.18 -7.25 13.89
N ALA A 215 13.61 -6.37 14.71
CA ALA A 215 13.80 -6.42 16.15
C ALA A 215 13.20 -7.73 16.71
N TRP A 216 12.08 -8.19 16.15
CA TRP A 216 11.54 -9.51 16.42
C TRP A 216 12.51 -10.63 16.02
N ILE A 217 13.00 -10.62 14.77
CA ILE A 217 13.95 -11.62 14.24
C ILE A 217 15.21 -11.70 15.11
N LYS A 218 15.68 -10.56 15.66
CA LYS A 218 16.86 -10.49 16.52
C LYS A 218 16.56 -10.73 18.01
N GLY A 219 15.30 -10.85 18.41
CA GLY A 219 14.91 -11.01 19.81
C GLY A 219 15.19 -9.81 20.71
N VAL A 220 15.24 -8.59 20.15
CA VAL A 220 15.59 -7.36 20.90
C VAL A 220 14.32 -6.60 21.29
N SER A 221 14.20 -6.21 22.56
CA SER A 221 13.18 -5.26 23.04
C SER A 221 13.60 -3.82 22.78
N PHE A 222 12.66 -2.95 22.47
CA PHE A 222 12.93 -1.54 22.15
C PHE A 222 11.83 -0.63 22.69
N GLU A 223 12.21 0.60 23.04
CA GLU A 223 11.25 1.67 23.29
C GLU A 223 10.74 2.26 21.97
N GLU A 224 9.45 2.59 21.92
CA GLU A 224 8.81 3.01 20.67
C GLU A 224 9.40 4.30 20.10
N GLY A 225 9.66 5.29 20.97
CA GLY A 225 10.23 6.56 20.56
C GLY A 225 11.62 6.40 19.93
N GLU A 226 12.42 5.46 20.44
CA GLU A 226 13.73 5.16 19.89
C GLU A 226 13.64 4.44 18.55
N LEU A 227 12.70 3.50 18.40
CA LEU A 227 12.49 2.80 17.15
C LEU A 227 12.04 3.76 16.04
N PHE A 228 11.16 4.71 16.33
CA PHE A 228 10.76 5.74 15.36
C PHE A 228 11.94 6.60 14.90
N ARG A 229 12.83 7.00 15.81
CA ARG A 229 14.05 7.77 15.48
C ARG A 229 15.07 6.90 14.72
N PHE A 230 15.17 5.62 15.05
CA PHE A 230 15.99 4.68 14.31
C PHE A 230 15.48 4.49 12.88
N ALA A 231 14.18 4.24 12.72
CA ALA A 231 13.53 4.16 11.42
C ALA A 231 13.70 5.45 10.61
N MET A 232 13.65 6.63 11.24
CA MET A 232 13.88 7.91 10.55
C MET A 232 15.30 8.01 9.98
N ARG A 233 16.30 7.51 10.72
CA ARG A 233 17.69 7.45 10.21
C ARG A 233 17.78 6.49 9.02
N ARG A 234 17.16 5.31 9.10
CA ARG A 234 17.13 4.33 7.99
C ARG A 234 16.36 4.86 6.77
N PHE A 235 15.27 5.57 6.99
CA PHE A 235 14.47 6.20 5.95
C PHE A 235 15.29 7.17 5.10
N SER A 236 16.26 7.89 5.67
CA SER A 236 17.16 8.74 4.89
C SER A 236 18.00 7.98 3.84
N TYR A 237 18.22 6.67 4.02
CA TYR A 237 18.87 5.81 3.02
C TYR A 237 17.90 5.36 1.92
N VAL A 238 16.65 5.12 2.28
CA VAL A 238 15.59 4.74 1.35
C VAL A 238 15.09 5.93 0.53
N LEU A 239 15.27 7.15 1.03
CA LEU A 239 14.70 8.37 0.43
C LEU A 239 15.13 8.61 -1.02
N GLU A 240 16.35 8.23 -1.39
CA GLU A 240 16.82 8.35 -2.77
C GLU A 240 16.03 7.45 -3.71
N TRP A 241 15.83 6.18 -3.33
CA TRP A 241 14.99 5.23 -4.05
C TRP A 241 13.54 5.70 -4.08
N ALA A 242 12.97 6.06 -2.93
CA ALA A 242 11.60 6.55 -2.84
C ALA A 242 11.38 7.80 -3.69
N GLY A 243 12.36 8.70 -3.74
CA GLY A 243 12.34 9.89 -4.60
C GLY A 243 12.31 9.54 -6.09
N ILE A 244 13.06 8.53 -6.52
CA ILE A 244 12.99 8.01 -7.90
C ILE A 244 11.62 7.44 -8.19
N VAL A 245 11.07 6.59 -7.31
CA VAL A 245 9.76 6.00 -7.55
C VAL A 245 8.66 7.07 -7.57
N VAL A 246 8.72 8.07 -6.68
CA VAL A 246 7.82 9.24 -6.70
C VAL A 246 7.96 10.03 -7.99
N ALA A 247 9.18 10.31 -8.45
CA ALA A 247 9.41 11.04 -9.69
C ALA A 247 8.85 10.28 -10.90
N VAL A 248 9.14 8.98 -11.02
CA VAL A 248 8.65 8.13 -12.10
C VAL A 248 7.12 8.01 -12.05
N SER A 249 6.54 7.82 -10.85
CA SER A 249 5.08 7.79 -10.66
C SER A 249 4.44 9.12 -11.03
N THR A 250 5.10 10.23 -10.70
CA THR A 250 4.63 11.57 -11.04
C THR A 250 4.65 11.75 -12.54
N LEU A 251 5.73 11.38 -13.23
CA LEU A 251 5.87 11.51 -14.67
C LEU A 251 4.90 10.64 -15.47
N ILE A 252 4.70 9.39 -15.04
CA ILE A 252 3.92 8.39 -15.79
C ILE A 252 2.42 8.46 -15.44
N VAL A 253 2.06 8.80 -14.20
CA VAL A 253 0.68 8.73 -13.71
C VAL A 253 0.09 10.11 -13.44
N ARG A 254 0.76 10.95 -12.64
CA ARG A 254 0.16 12.18 -12.11
C ARG A 254 0.23 13.35 -13.08
N LEU A 255 1.39 13.57 -13.69
CA LEU A 255 1.61 14.65 -14.65
C LEU A 255 0.67 14.52 -15.85
N PRO A 256 0.47 13.34 -16.46
CA PRO A 256 -0.45 13.22 -17.58
C PRO A 256 -1.92 13.48 -17.15
N LEU A 257 -2.31 13.07 -15.94
CA LEU A 257 -3.62 13.39 -15.35
C LEU A 257 -3.81 14.89 -15.13
N VAL A 258 -2.80 15.58 -14.58
CA VAL A 258 -2.82 17.03 -14.40
C VAL A 258 -2.92 17.71 -15.77
N LEU A 259 -2.07 17.34 -16.73
CA LEU A 259 -2.07 17.90 -18.07
C LEU A 259 -3.41 17.70 -18.79
N ALA A 260 -4.11 16.58 -18.57
CA ALA A 260 -5.45 16.39 -19.12
C ALA A 260 -6.41 17.53 -18.77
N TYR A 261 -6.35 18.04 -17.53
CA TYR A 261 -7.19 19.14 -17.08
C TYR A 261 -6.70 20.52 -17.55
N PHE A 262 -5.41 20.68 -17.86
CA PHE A 262 -4.85 21.93 -18.34
C PHE A 262 -4.93 22.09 -19.87
N THR A 263 -4.66 21.03 -20.62
CA THR A 263 -4.52 21.05 -22.09
C THR A 263 -5.51 20.15 -22.83
N ASN A 264 -6.52 19.59 -22.15
CA ASN A 264 -7.58 18.74 -22.74
C ASN A 264 -7.03 17.60 -23.63
N ILE A 265 -6.01 16.89 -23.16
CA ILE A 265 -5.46 15.74 -23.89
C ILE A 265 -6.53 14.61 -23.91
N PRO A 266 -6.96 14.12 -25.08
CA PRO A 266 -7.94 13.04 -25.16
C PRO A 266 -7.35 11.70 -24.70
N GLY A 267 -8.18 10.83 -24.13
CA GLY A 267 -7.81 9.44 -23.80
C GLY A 267 -6.90 9.26 -22.58
N VAL A 268 -6.77 10.28 -21.72
CA VAL A 268 -5.88 10.19 -20.54
C VAL A 268 -6.26 9.09 -19.56
N LEU A 269 -7.55 8.94 -19.31
CA LEU A 269 -8.06 7.92 -18.40
C LEU A 269 -7.88 6.50 -18.95
N ASP A 270 -7.75 6.35 -20.28
CA ASP A 270 -7.64 5.04 -20.94
C ASP A 270 -6.24 4.41 -20.78
N TYR A 271 -5.18 5.22 -20.69
CA TYR A 271 -3.83 4.70 -20.42
C TYR A 271 -3.51 4.54 -18.93
N LEU A 272 -4.33 5.09 -18.04
CA LEU A 272 -4.10 5.06 -16.59
C LEU A 272 -3.95 3.62 -16.04
N PRO A 273 -4.74 2.62 -16.47
CA PRO A 273 -4.53 1.23 -16.06
C PRO A 273 -3.15 0.69 -16.48
N ILE A 274 -2.71 0.99 -17.71
CA ILE A 274 -1.41 0.53 -18.24
C ILE A 274 -0.26 1.16 -17.45
N ALA A 275 -0.37 2.47 -17.16
CA ALA A 275 0.59 3.19 -16.32
C ALA A 275 0.73 2.56 -14.92
N ARG A 276 -0.40 2.16 -14.30
CA ARG A 276 -0.41 1.49 -12.98
C ARG A 276 0.19 0.08 -13.03
N VAL A 277 -0.07 -0.68 -14.10
CA VAL A 277 0.59 -1.98 -14.35
C VAL A 277 2.11 -1.79 -14.48
N LEU A 278 2.54 -0.82 -15.26
CA LEU A 278 3.97 -0.52 -15.46
C LEU A 278 4.65 -0.16 -14.14
N MET A 279 4.06 0.75 -13.34
CA MET A 279 4.59 1.11 -12.03
C MET A 279 4.67 -0.09 -11.09
N SER A 280 3.62 -0.90 -11.03
CA SER A 280 3.60 -2.09 -10.18
C SER A 280 4.65 -3.12 -10.62
N GLY A 281 4.81 -3.30 -11.94
CA GLY A 281 5.85 -4.14 -12.52
C GLY A 281 7.27 -3.67 -12.18
N LEU A 282 7.53 -2.35 -12.25
CA LEU A 282 8.81 -1.77 -11.86
C LEU A 282 9.11 -1.98 -10.37
N ILE A 283 8.14 -1.77 -9.49
CA ILE A 283 8.31 -1.98 -8.05
C ILE A 283 8.60 -3.45 -7.74
N ILE A 284 7.88 -4.38 -8.36
CA ILE A 284 8.12 -5.83 -8.20
C ILE A 284 9.50 -6.22 -8.75
N ALA A 285 9.88 -5.65 -9.90
CA ALA A 285 11.19 -5.91 -10.49
C ALA A 285 12.32 -5.51 -9.54
N PHE A 286 12.17 -4.44 -8.77
CA PHE A 286 13.16 -3.96 -7.79
C PHE A 286 12.79 -4.25 -6.33
N CYS A 287 12.03 -5.33 -6.09
CA CYS A 287 11.38 -5.65 -4.81
C CYS A 287 12.30 -5.68 -3.57
N SER A 288 13.61 -5.91 -3.74
CA SER A 288 14.55 -5.99 -2.62
C SER A 288 15.39 -4.74 -2.38
N VAL A 289 15.28 -3.71 -3.23
CA VAL A 289 16.10 -2.49 -3.12
C VAL A 289 15.77 -1.73 -1.83
N GLN A 290 14.48 -1.49 -1.57
CA GLN A 290 14.03 -0.77 -0.37
C GLN A 290 14.47 -1.47 0.92
N ILE A 291 14.27 -2.79 1.02
CA ILE A 291 14.68 -3.53 2.20
C ILE A 291 16.21 -3.55 2.34
N SER A 292 17.00 -3.68 1.26
CA SER A 292 18.47 -3.59 1.37
C SER A 292 18.92 -2.23 1.90
N LEU A 293 18.38 -1.14 1.37
CA LEU A 293 18.67 0.22 1.84
C LEU A 293 18.31 0.42 3.32
N ALA A 294 17.14 -0.07 3.73
CA ALA A 294 16.68 0.04 5.11
C ALA A 294 17.55 -0.76 6.09
N LEU A 295 18.08 -1.91 5.66
CA LEU A 295 18.83 -2.85 6.52
C LEU A 295 20.32 -2.56 6.58
N HIS A 296 20.94 -2.30 5.44
CA HIS A 296 22.40 -2.24 5.30
C HIS A 296 22.96 -0.83 5.26
N ASN A 297 22.11 0.21 5.20
CA ASN A 297 22.57 1.60 5.08
C ASN A 297 23.49 1.81 3.85
N GLU A 298 23.20 1.11 2.77
CA GLU A 298 23.98 1.15 1.53
C GLU A 298 23.67 2.40 0.70
N THR A 299 24.54 2.68 -0.27
CA THR A 299 24.22 3.59 -1.37
C THR A 299 23.19 2.94 -2.31
N LEU A 300 22.46 3.74 -3.10
CA LEU A 300 21.49 3.20 -4.07
C LEU A 300 22.14 2.24 -5.07
N ILE A 301 23.34 2.56 -5.54
CA ILE A 301 24.08 1.72 -6.50
C ILE A 301 24.43 0.36 -5.89
N GLU A 302 24.89 0.34 -4.64
CA GLU A 302 25.17 -0.91 -3.92
C GLU A 302 23.91 -1.73 -3.70
N ALA A 303 22.80 -1.10 -3.30
CA ALA A 303 21.52 -1.78 -3.13
C ALA A 303 20.99 -2.39 -4.43
N MET A 304 21.21 -1.72 -5.58
CA MET A 304 20.85 -2.25 -6.91
C MET A 304 21.72 -3.46 -7.30
N ARG A 305 23.01 -3.42 -6.99
CA ARG A 305 23.91 -4.58 -7.20
C ARG A 305 23.55 -5.74 -6.28
N ALA A 306 23.27 -5.45 -5.01
CA ALA A 306 22.81 -6.43 -4.03
C ALA A 306 21.48 -7.07 -4.47
N HIS A 307 20.56 -6.26 -5.02
CA HIS A 307 19.32 -6.75 -5.59
C HIS A 307 19.56 -7.71 -6.77
N ALA A 308 20.40 -7.35 -7.73
CA ALA A 308 20.73 -8.23 -8.87
C ALA A 308 21.34 -9.57 -8.39
N GLN A 309 22.23 -9.52 -7.40
CA GLN A 309 22.80 -10.72 -6.80
C GLN A 309 21.76 -11.55 -6.05
N PHE A 310 20.88 -10.91 -5.28
CA PHE A 310 19.80 -11.55 -4.55
C PHE A 310 18.85 -12.30 -5.50
N VAL A 311 18.41 -11.66 -6.58
CA VAL A 311 17.53 -12.27 -7.59
C VAL A 311 18.22 -13.43 -8.29
N ARG A 312 19.50 -13.28 -8.65
CA ARG A 312 20.26 -14.36 -9.30
C ARG A 312 20.41 -15.60 -8.41
N GLN A 313 20.61 -15.41 -7.11
CA GLN A 313 20.82 -16.51 -6.15
C GLN A 313 19.51 -17.12 -5.64
N ASN A 314 18.46 -16.31 -5.49
CA ASN A 314 17.21 -16.71 -4.81
C ASN A 314 15.97 -16.61 -5.70
N GLY A 315 16.13 -16.46 -7.02
CA GLY A 315 15.04 -16.22 -7.98
C GLY A 315 13.88 -17.20 -7.88
N GLY A 316 14.16 -18.49 -7.63
CA GLY A 316 13.11 -19.50 -7.41
C GLY A 316 12.25 -19.20 -6.18
N ARG A 317 12.85 -18.85 -5.04
CA ARG A 317 12.11 -18.53 -3.80
C ARG A 317 11.37 -17.20 -3.90
N LEU A 318 12.01 -16.21 -4.53
CA LEU A 318 11.37 -14.93 -4.82
C LEU A 318 10.14 -15.13 -5.71
N GLY A 319 10.26 -15.95 -6.77
CA GLY A 319 9.14 -16.31 -7.64
C GLY A 319 8.00 -16.96 -6.87
N TRP A 320 8.28 -17.93 -6.00
CA TRP A 320 7.28 -18.55 -5.13
C TRP A 320 6.62 -17.55 -4.17
N PHE A 321 7.40 -16.68 -3.54
CA PHE A 321 6.87 -15.63 -2.68
C PHE A 321 5.93 -14.69 -3.44
N LEU A 322 6.30 -14.27 -4.66
CA LEU A 322 5.46 -13.43 -5.51
C LEU A 322 4.17 -14.14 -5.94
N ILE A 323 4.22 -15.44 -6.25
CA ILE A 323 3.03 -16.25 -6.54
C ILE A 323 2.10 -16.27 -5.34
N ILE A 324 2.63 -16.50 -4.13
CA ILE A 324 1.83 -16.54 -2.90
C ILE A 324 1.19 -15.18 -2.63
N CYS A 325 1.94 -14.09 -2.72
CA CYS A 325 1.39 -12.74 -2.60
C CYS A 325 0.28 -12.50 -3.64
N GLY A 326 0.56 -12.85 -4.90
CA GLY A 326 -0.40 -12.70 -6.01
C GLY A 326 -1.68 -13.46 -5.75
N VAL A 327 -1.60 -14.73 -5.38
CA VAL A 327 -2.77 -15.58 -5.08
C VAL A 327 -3.58 -15.03 -3.91
N HIS A 328 -2.93 -14.58 -2.83
CA HIS A 328 -3.65 -14.05 -1.66
C HIS A 328 -4.33 -12.71 -1.98
N PHE A 329 -3.63 -11.77 -2.61
CA PHE A 329 -4.22 -10.49 -3.00
C PHE A 329 -5.33 -10.69 -4.03
N PHE A 330 -5.12 -11.57 -5.01
CA PHE A 330 -6.15 -11.89 -6.00
C PHE A 330 -7.39 -12.51 -5.35
N GLY A 331 -7.21 -13.46 -4.41
CA GLY A 331 -8.30 -14.07 -3.68
C GLY A 331 -9.14 -13.05 -2.90
N ILE A 332 -8.50 -12.18 -2.11
CA ILE A 332 -9.25 -11.16 -1.35
C ILE A 332 -9.92 -10.12 -2.27
N MET A 333 -9.31 -9.79 -3.42
CA MET A 333 -9.90 -8.86 -4.40
C MET A 333 -11.11 -9.48 -5.11
N ILE A 334 -11.10 -10.80 -5.39
CA ILE A 334 -12.28 -11.51 -5.87
C ILE A 334 -13.38 -11.45 -4.83
N CYS A 335 -13.08 -11.77 -3.56
CA CYS A 335 -14.07 -11.70 -2.49
C CYS A 335 -14.69 -10.31 -2.39
N ASP A 336 -13.87 -9.25 -2.46
CA ASP A 336 -14.36 -7.87 -2.45
C ASP A 336 -15.24 -7.53 -3.65
N ALA A 337 -14.82 -7.89 -4.86
CA ALA A 337 -15.61 -7.63 -6.06
C ALA A 337 -16.95 -8.40 -6.06
N VAL A 338 -16.95 -9.67 -5.64
CA VAL A 338 -18.16 -10.49 -5.46
C VAL A 338 -19.10 -9.83 -4.48
N MET A 339 -18.61 -9.46 -3.29
CA MET A 339 -19.43 -8.88 -2.23
C MET A 339 -19.94 -7.49 -2.60
N ARG A 340 -19.12 -6.64 -3.21
CA ARG A 340 -19.57 -5.33 -3.72
C ARG A 340 -20.66 -5.48 -4.77
N GLY A 341 -20.50 -6.42 -5.72
CA GLY A 341 -21.54 -6.70 -6.70
C GLY A 341 -22.82 -7.26 -6.07
N ALA A 342 -22.71 -8.13 -5.08
CA ALA A 342 -23.84 -8.73 -4.37
C ALA A 342 -24.65 -7.73 -3.52
N ILE A 343 -23.95 -6.84 -2.83
CA ILE A 343 -24.51 -5.81 -1.98
C ILE A 343 -25.22 -4.72 -2.81
N ALA A 344 -24.65 -4.36 -3.97
CA ALA A 344 -25.11 -3.25 -4.82
C ALA A 344 -25.26 -1.94 -4.01
N ASP A 345 -26.44 -1.31 -4.03
CA ASP A 345 -26.68 0.01 -3.41
C ASP A 345 -27.06 -0.03 -1.92
N ARG A 346 -26.95 -1.19 -1.26
CA ARG A 346 -27.32 -1.34 0.17
C ARG A 346 -26.22 -0.74 1.05
N LEU A 347 -26.36 0.55 1.39
CA LEU A 347 -25.31 1.33 2.08
C LEU A 347 -24.83 0.72 3.41
N GLY A 348 -25.74 0.24 4.26
CA GLY A 348 -25.37 -0.38 5.54
C GLY A 348 -24.52 -1.64 5.38
N ALA A 349 -24.90 -2.55 4.47
CA ALA A 349 -24.12 -3.75 4.17
C ALA A 349 -22.79 -3.40 3.50
N LEU A 350 -22.77 -2.41 2.60
CA LEU A 350 -21.56 -1.92 1.94
C LEU A 350 -20.57 -1.33 2.95
N PHE A 351 -21.07 -0.58 3.93
CA PHE A 351 -20.26 -0.02 5.01
C PHE A 351 -19.61 -1.14 5.85
N LEU A 352 -20.42 -2.10 6.31
CA LEU A 352 -19.93 -3.22 7.12
C LEU A 352 -18.92 -4.10 6.36
N TRP A 353 -19.19 -4.35 5.08
CA TRP A 353 -18.27 -5.11 4.21
C TRP A 353 -16.94 -4.39 4.03
N LYS A 354 -16.97 -3.10 3.63
CA LYS A 354 -15.74 -2.33 3.42
C LYS A 354 -14.93 -2.16 4.71
N LEU A 355 -15.60 -2.01 5.85
CA LEU A 355 -14.96 -2.02 7.16
C LEU A 355 -14.21 -3.34 7.40
N SER A 356 -14.90 -4.47 7.27
CA SER A 356 -14.32 -5.81 7.44
C SER A 356 -13.17 -6.06 6.46
N PHE A 357 -13.34 -5.63 5.21
CA PHE A 357 -12.35 -5.76 4.16
C PHE A 357 -11.08 -4.95 4.44
N ALA A 358 -11.20 -3.74 5.01
CA ALA A 358 -10.05 -2.94 5.40
C ALA A 358 -9.18 -3.65 6.45
N PHE A 359 -9.80 -4.30 7.45
CA PHE A 359 -9.07 -5.09 8.44
C PHE A 359 -8.44 -6.34 7.83
N LEU A 360 -9.19 -7.08 6.99
CA LEU A 360 -8.68 -8.28 6.32
C LEU A 360 -7.46 -7.95 5.44
N ARG A 361 -7.56 -6.89 4.63
CA ARG A 361 -6.45 -6.41 3.80
C ARG A 361 -5.26 -5.97 4.66
N GLY A 362 -5.51 -5.25 5.76
CA GLY A 362 -4.45 -4.84 6.69
C GLY A 362 -3.70 -6.02 7.33
N LEU A 363 -4.44 -7.07 7.73
CA LEU A 363 -3.88 -8.32 8.23
C LEU A 363 -3.03 -9.03 7.17
N LEU A 364 -3.58 -9.20 5.97
CA LEU A 364 -2.86 -9.86 4.87
C LEU A 364 -1.58 -9.09 4.51
N THR A 365 -1.68 -7.77 4.32
CA THR A 365 -0.54 -6.91 3.99
C THR A 365 0.53 -6.96 5.09
N GLY A 366 0.12 -6.88 6.35
CA GLY A 366 1.05 -6.95 7.49
C GLY A 366 1.77 -8.30 7.57
N TRP A 367 1.05 -9.40 7.37
CA TRP A 367 1.61 -10.75 7.33
C TRP A 367 2.57 -10.95 6.16
N LEU A 368 2.20 -10.54 4.95
CA LEU A 368 3.06 -10.67 3.77
C LEU A 368 4.32 -9.79 3.90
N LEU A 369 4.22 -8.58 4.44
CA LEU A 369 5.38 -7.74 4.73
C LEU A 369 6.31 -8.41 5.76
N ALA A 370 5.77 -8.92 6.87
CA ALA A 370 6.59 -9.61 7.86
C ALA A 370 7.26 -10.86 7.28
N SER A 371 6.53 -11.61 6.47
CA SER A 371 7.04 -12.79 5.77
C SER A 371 8.13 -12.43 4.75
N TRP A 372 8.01 -11.30 4.06
CA TRP A 372 9.03 -10.77 3.17
C TRP A 372 10.34 -10.49 3.93
N VAL A 373 10.25 -9.81 5.08
CA VAL A 373 11.42 -9.49 5.91
C VAL A 373 12.10 -10.77 6.41
N CYS A 374 11.31 -11.78 6.82
CA CYS A 374 11.83 -13.07 7.24
C CYS A 374 12.52 -13.80 6.09
N LEU A 375 11.89 -13.87 4.92
CA LEU A 375 12.45 -14.51 3.73
C LEU A 375 13.77 -13.86 3.31
N PHE A 376 13.80 -12.52 3.26
CA PHE A 376 14.98 -11.76 2.89
C PHE A 376 16.16 -12.08 3.83
N ARG A 377 15.93 -12.12 5.14
CA ARG A 377 16.97 -12.47 6.13
C ARG A 377 17.40 -13.94 6.10
N GLN A 378 16.48 -14.86 5.83
CA GLN A 378 16.81 -16.27 5.66
C GLN A 378 17.72 -16.49 4.44
N CYS A 379 17.45 -15.78 3.34
CA CYS A 379 18.27 -15.82 2.14
C CYS A 379 19.67 -15.23 2.37
N GLU A 380 19.81 -14.12 3.10
CA GLU A 380 21.12 -13.52 3.39
C GLU A 380 22.00 -14.36 4.32
N SER A 381 21.40 -14.97 5.35
CA SER A 381 22.16 -15.72 6.35
C SER A 381 22.56 -17.13 5.91
N GLY A 382 22.03 -17.62 4.77
CA GLY A 382 22.22 -19.00 4.31
C GLY A 382 21.62 -20.07 5.23
N ARG A 383 20.94 -19.69 6.32
CA ARG A 383 20.34 -20.59 7.34
C ARG A 383 18.93 -21.00 6.97
N ILE A 384 18.85 -21.67 5.83
CA ILE A 384 17.63 -21.92 5.07
C ILE A 384 16.73 -23.01 5.69
N ASN A 385 17.29 -23.88 6.55
CA ASN A 385 16.58 -25.03 7.15
C ASN A 385 16.75 -25.14 8.68
N GLN A 386 17.22 -24.09 9.38
CA GLN A 386 17.25 -24.14 10.84
C GLN A 386 15.85 -23.88 11.40
N GLU A 387 15.21 -24.94 11.90
CA GLU A 387 13.81 -25.02 12.33
C GLU A 387 13.38 -24.02 13.42
N LYS A 388 14.31 -23.31 14.07
CA LYS A 388 14.00 -22.35 15.12
C LYS A 388 14.95 -21.18 15.06
N TRP A 389 14.57 -20.11 14.34
CA TRP A 389 15.19 -18.80 14.56
C TRP A 389 14.95 -18.31 15.99
N ILE A 390 13.89 -18.79 16.65
CA ILE A 390 13.40 -18.26 17.92
C ILE A 390 12.82 -19.41 18.76
N GLN A 391 13.60 -19.92 19.71
CA GLN A 391 13.04 -20.51 20.94
C GLN A 391 12.82 -19.36 21.92
N TYR A 392 11.57 -18.98 22.13
CA TYR A 392 11.13 -18.37 23.37
C TYR A 392 10.00 -19.22 23.91
#